data_AF-A0A388SND7-F1
#
_entry.id   AF-A0A388SND7-F1
#
_cell.length_a   1.000
_cell.length_b   1.000
_cell.length_c   1.000
_cell.angle_alpha   90.00
_cell.angle_beta   90.00
_cell.angle_gamma   90.00
#
_symmetry.space_group_name_H-M   'P 1'
#
loop_
_entity.id
_entity.type
_entity.pdbx_description
1 polymer ?
#
loop_
_entity_poly.entity_id
_entity_poly.type
_entity_poly.pdbx_seq_one_letter_code
_entity_poly.pdbx_strand_id
1 'polypeptide(L)'
;MYRKLAKLGGLAALVPMLVPSSLWAAGGKAAELVVVADTRVLTSPVNRYFANLYNTDILVFAVWAVVLTALLGCILGVIMDRIMMSTGIDLTKRKIIEH
;
A
#
# COMPACT_ATOMS: atom_id res chain seq x y z
N MET A 1 -6.21 42.58 20.27
CA MET A 1 -6.73 41.38 20.97
C MET A 1 -6.72 40.13 20.08
N TYR A 2 -7.21 40.20 18.83
CA TYR A 2 -7.27 39.08 17.88
C TYR A 2 -5.94 38.34 17.61
N ARG A 3 -4.79 39.03 17.51
CA ARG A 3 -3.48 38.38 17.31
C ARG A 3 -3.04 37.52 18.50
N LYS A 4 -3.47 37.82 19.74
CA LYS A 4 -3.15 36.99 20.92
C LYS A 4 -4.06 35.76 20.99
N LEU A 5 -5.34 35.93 20.64
CA LEU A 5 -6.30 34.83 20.52
C LEU A 5 -5.94 33.84 19.40
N ALA A 6 -5.45 34.34 18.25
CA ALA A 6 -4.97 33.47 17.17
C ALA A 6 -3.71 32.68 17.55
N LYS A 7 -2.79 33.28 18.32
CA LYS A 7 -1.61 32.59 18.86
C LYS A 7 -1.99 31.52 19.89
N LEU A 8 -2.96 31.81 20.76
CA LEU A 8 -3.51 30.85 21.72
C LEU A 8 -4.25 29.70 21.02
N GLY A 9 -5.03 29.99 19.98
CA GLY A 9 -5.69 28.98 19.16
C GLY A 9 -4.71 28.09 18.40
N GLY A 10 -3.64 28.66 17.84
CA GLY A 10 -2.56 27.90 17.20
C GLY A 10 -1.79 27.01 18.19
N LEU A 11 -1.56 27.49 19.42
CA LEU A 11 -0.94 26.69 20.48
C LEU A 11 -1.85 25.55 20.94
N ALA A 12 -3.16 25.80 21.05
CA ALA A 12 -4.16 24.80 21.39
C ALA A 12 -4.32 23.72 20.29
N ALA A 13 -4.14 24.09 19.02
CA ALA A 13 -4.16 23.15 17.90
C ALA A 13 -2.94 22.23 17.85
N LEU A 14 -1.80 22.64 18.43
CA LEU A 14 -0.58 21.81 18.54
C LEU A 14 -0.71 20.72 19.61
N VAL A 15 -1.55 20.93 20.63
CA VAL A 15 -1.76 19.95 21.72
C VAL A 15 -2.30 18.61 21.20
N PRO A 16 -3.40 18.52 20.43
CA PRO A 16 -3.87 17.25 19.90
C PRO A 16 -2.94 16.63 18.84
N MET A 17 -1.99 17.37 18.28
CA MET A 17 -0.99 16.81 17.35
C MET A 17 0.20 16.19 18.10
N LEU A 18 0.57 16.74 19.26
CA LEU A 18 1.72 16.28 20.05
C LEU A 18 1.35 15.22 21.09
N VAL A 19 0.15 15.31 21.69
CA VAL A 19 -0.31 14.39 22.74
C VAL A 19 -0.40 12.92 22.28
N PRO A 20 -0.87 12.58 21.05
CA PRO A 20 -0.89 11.18 20.61
C PRO A 20 0.52 10.59 20.51
N SER A 21 1.49 11.38 20.03
CA SER A 21 2.86 10.91 19.85
C SER A 21 3.57 10.58 21.17
N SER A 22 3.32 11.38 22.22
CA SER A 22 3.86 11.12 23.56
C SER A 22 3.10 10.02 24.29
N LEU A 23 1.79 9.86 24.07
CA LEU A 23 1.01 8.75 24.61
C LEU A 23 1.47 7.40 24.04
N TRP A 24 1.78 7.35 22.75
CA TRP A 24 2.27 6.14 22.09
C TRP A 24 3.70 5.78 22.52
N ALA A 25 4.51 6.78 22.86
CA ALA A 25 5.86 6.60 23.39
C ALA A 25 5.92 6.25 24.89
N ALA A 26 4.82 6.46 25.64
CA ALA A 26 4.74 6.16 27.08
C ALA A 26 4.33 4.70 27.39
N GLY A 27 3.94 3.92 26.39
CA GLY A 27 3.84 2.46 26.52
C GLY A 27 5.24 1.87 26.68
N GLY A 28 5.44 0.99 27.68
CA GLY A 28 6.73 0.32 27.90
C GLY A 28 7.28 -0.29 26.61
N LYS A 29 8.62 -0.43 26.52
CA LYS A 29 9.34 -0.95 25.33
C LYS A 29 8.50 -2.06 24.68
N ALA A 30 7.96 -1.76 23.49
CA ALA A 30 7.09 -2.69 22.79
C ALA A 30 7.81 -4.04 22.73
N ALA A 31 7.16 -5.08 23.26
CA ALA A 31 7.67 -6.43 23.15
C ALA A 31 7.96 -6.71 21.68
N GLU A 32 9.09 -7.34 21.40
CA GLU A 32 9.50 -7.67 20.03
C GLU A 32 8.42 -8.56 19.39
N LEU A 33 7.52 -7.93 18.63
CA LEU A 33 6.43 -8.59 17.95
C LEU A 33 6.97 -9.20 16.66
N VAL A 34 7.25 -10.49 16.72
CA VAL A 34 7.59 -11.28 15.54
C VAL A 34 6.29 -11.64 14.82
N VAL A 35 6.08 -11.05 13.64
CA VAL A 35 4.94 -11.37 12.79
C VAL A 35 5.26 -12.64 12.00
N VAL A 36 4.48 -13.70 12.21
CA VAL A 36 4.66 -15.00 11.56
C VAL A 36 3.35 -15.39 10.89
N ALA A 37 3.44 -15.87 9.66
CA ALA A 37 2.28 -16.40 8.94
C ALA A 37 1.90 -17.78 9.49
N ASP A 38 0.62 -17.98 9.84
CA ASP A 38 0.10 -19.29 10.25
C ASP A 38 -0.09 -20.20 9.03
N THR A 39 0.74 -21.23 8.92
CA THR A 39 0.75 -22.18 7.80
C THR A 39 -0.07 -23.43 8.07
N ARG A 40 -0.64 -23.58 9.27
CA ARG A 40 -1.35 -24.80 9.71
C ARG A 40 -2.74 -24.91 9.10
N VAL A 41 -3.39 -23.78 8.89
CA VAL A 41 -4.77 -23.69 8.37
C VAL A 41 -4.81 -23.61 6.83
N LEU A 42 -3.65 -23.44 6.19
CA LEU A 42 -3.55 -23.30 4.74
C LEU A 42 -3.68 -24.66 4.03
N THR A 43 -4.80 -24.85 3.34
CA THR A 43 -5.09 -26.02 2.50
C THR A 43 -4.58 -25.87 1.07
N SER A 44 -4.49 -24.63 0.55
CA SER A 44 -3.95 -24.38 -0.79
C SER A 44 -2.41 -24.51 -0.80
N PRO A 45 -1.84 -25.37 -1.67
CA PRO A 45 -0.38 -25.53 -1.78
C PRO A 45 0.34 -24.23 -2.15
N VAL A 46 -0.29 -23.40 -2.99
CA VAL A 46 0.27 -22.11 -3.44
C VAL A 46 0.32 -21.11 -2.29
N ASN A 47 -0.77 -20.99 -1.53
CA ASN A 47 -0.80 -20.06 -0.40
C ASN A 47 0.16 -20.52 0.71
N ARG A 48 0.27 -21.83 0.92
CA ARG A 48 1.23 -22.41 1.87
C ARG A 48 2.68 -22.16 1.44
N TYR A 49 2.99 -22.19 0.15
CA TYR A 49 4.30 -21.81 -0.37
C TYR A 49 4.66 -20.37 -0.01
N PHE A 50 3.80 -19.40 -0.33
CA PHE A 50 4.06 -17.98 -0.03
C PHE A 50 4.12 -17.70 1.48
N ALA A 51 3.27 -18.34 2.27
CA ALA A 51 3.29 -18.20 3.73
C ALA A 51 4.57 -18.80 4.35
N ASN A 52 5.06 -19.93 3.84
CA ASN A 52 6.35 -20.47 4.25
C ASN A 52 7.49 -19.52 3.86
N LEU A 53 7.46 -18.97 2.65
CA LEU A 53 8.48 -18.04 2.17
C LEU A 53 8.56 -16.79 3.03
N TYR A 54 7.41 -16.22 3.42
CA TYR A 54 7.34 -15.11 4.38
C TYR A 54 8.03 -15.43 5.71
N ASN A 55 7.91 -16.67 6.20
CA ASN A 55 8.51 -17.10 7.46
C ASN A 55 10.00 -17.47 7.35
N THR A 56 10.46 -17.97 6.19
CA THR A 56 11.83 -18.48 6.02
C THR A 56 12.79 -17.50 5.36
N ASP A 57 12.32 -16.76 4.34
CA ASP A 57 13.15 -15.84 3.56
C ASP A 57 12.31 -14.66 3.03
N ILE A 58 12.36 -13.57 3.78
CA ILE A 58 11.61 -12.35 3.46
C ILE A 58 12.05 -11.68 2.16
N LEU A 59 13.31 -11.87 1.73
CA LEU A 59 13.83 -11.25 0.50
C LEU A 59 13.21 -11.93 -0.71
N VAL A 60 13.18 -13.25 -0.73
CA VAL A 60 12.56 -14.00 -1.82
C VAL A 60 11.05 -13.73 -1.87
N PHE A 61 10.39 -13.63 -0.71
CA PHE A 61 8.99 -13.20 -0.63
C PHE A 61 8.77 -11.80 -1.23
N ALA A 62 9.62 -10.83 -0.91
CA ALA A 62 9.51 -9.47 -1.45
C ALA A 62 9.70 -9.44 -2.97
N VAL A 63 10.65 -10.21 -3.51
CA VAL A 63 10.85 -10.34 -4.97
C VAL A 63 9.58 -10.88 -5.64
N TRP A 64 8.98 -11.92 -5.08
CA TRP A 64 7.71 -12.45 -5.59
C TRP A 64 6.58 -11.43 -5.55
N ALA A 65 6.48 -10.64 -4.48
CA ALA A 65 5.47 -9.59 -4.38
C ALA A 65 5.61 -8.56 -5.51
N VAL A 66 6.84 -8.13 -5.83
CA VAL A 66 7.11 -7.20 -6.94
C VAL A 66 6.75 -7.82 -8.29
N VAL A 67 7.18 -9.07 -8.53
CA VAL A 67 6.90 -9.78 -9.79
C VAL A 67 5.40 -9.97 -10.01
N LEU A 68 4.67 -10.42 -8.99
CA LEU A 68 3.23 -10.60 -9.07
C LEU A 68 2.50 -9.28 -9.30
N THR A 69 2.94 -8.20 -8.65
CA THR A 69 2.36 -6.87 -8.85
C THR A 69 2.55 -6.39 -10.28
N ALA A 70 3.76 -6.51 -10.82
CA ALA A 70 4.05 -6.12 -12.20
C ALA A 70 3.24 -6.97 -13.20
N LEU A 71 3.20 -8.29 -13.01
CA LEU A 71 2.44 -9.20 -13.89
C LEU A 71 0.95 -8.90 -13.85
N LEU A 72 0.35 -8.78 -12.67
CA LEU A 72 -1.08 -8.47 -12.53
C LEU A 72 -1.42 -7.09 -13.11
N GLY A 73 -0.54 -6.09 -12.92
CA GLY A 73 -0.68 -4.77 -13.52
C GLY A 73 -0.65 -4.81 -15.04
N CYS A 74 0.30 -5.54 -15.63
CA CYS A 74 0.36 -5.74 -17.09
C CYS A 74 -0.86 -6.48 -17.63
N ILE A 75 -1.30 -7.55 -16.96
CA ILE A 75 -2.50 -8.30 -17.35
C ILE A 75 -3.73 -7.39 -17.34
N LEU A 76 -3.91 -6.61 -16.28
CA LEU A 76 -5.04 -5.69 -16.16
C LEU A 76 -4.99 -4.60 -17.24
N GLY A 77 -3.81 -4.05 -17.54
CA GLY A 77 -3.61 -3.09 -18.62
C GLY A 77 -4.02 -3.67 -19.97
N VAL A 78 -3.55 -4.87 -20.30
CA VAL A 78 -3.92 -5.56 -21.56
C VAL A 78 -5.42 -5.84 -21.62
N ILE A 79 -6.04 -6.26 -20.52
CA ILE A 79 -7.49 -6.46 -20.47
C ILE A 79 -8.24 -5.16 -20.75
N MET A 80 -7.79 -4.06 -20.14
CA MET A 80 -8.42 -2.75 -20.34
C MET A 80 -8.30 -2.28 -21.80
N ASP A 81 -7.13 -2.45 -22.42
CA ASP A 81 -6.94 -2.14 -23.84
C ASP A 81 -7.92 -2.92 -24.73
N ARG A 82 -8.15 -4.20 -24.41
CA ARG A 82 -9.13 -5.05 -25.12
C ARG A 82 -10.56 -4.54 -24.95
N ILE A 83 -10.93 -4.12 -23.74
CA ILE A 83 -12.26 -3.57 -23.46
C ILE A 83 -12.46 -2.23 -24.21
N MET A 84 -11.45 -1.34 -24.21
CA MET A 84 -11.53 -0.06 -24.91
C MET A 84 -11.68 -0.23 -26.43
N MET A 85 -10.94 -1.15 -27.04
CA MET A 85 -11.11 -1.49 -28.46
C MET A 85 -12.53 -1.98 -28.76
N SER A 86 -13.13 -2.78 -27.88
CA SER A 86 -14.51 -3.27 -28.08
C SER A 86 -15.57 -2.16 -28.05
N THR A 87 -15.25 -1.02 -27.42
CA THR A 87 -16.16 0.14 -27.30
C THR A 87 -15.98 1.14 -28.45
N GLY A 88 -15.06 0.89 -29.38
CA GLY A 88 -14.80 1.76 -30.54
C GLY A 88 -13.89 2.96 -30.26
N ILE A 89 -13.32 3.05 -29.06
CA ILE A 89 -12.28 4.04 -28.71
C ILE A 89 -10.93 3.40 -29.00
N ASP A 90 -10.49 3.47 -30.26
CA ASP A 90 -9.15 3.03 -30.66
C ASP A 90 -8.16 4.19 -30.50
N LEU A 91 -7.39 4.17 -29.40
CA LEU A 91 -6.32 5.15 -29.13
C LEU A 91 -5.01 4.83 -29.85
N THR A 92 -4.93 3.69 -30.57
CA THR A 92 -3.71 3.22 -31.24
C THR A 92 -3.35 4.09 -32.44
N LYS A 93 -4.35 4.69 -33.10
CA LYS A 93 -4.16 5.57 -34.26
C LYS A 93 -4.58 6.99 -33.93
N ARG A 94 -3.67 7.75 -33.31
CA ARG A 94 -3.85 9.20 -33.17
C ARG A 94 -3.69 9.85 -34.54
N LYS A 95 -4.79 10.28 -35.17
CA LYS A 95 -4.72 11.24 -36.28
C LYS A 95 -4.30 12.56 -35.64
N ILE A 96 -3.02 12.91 -35.71
CA ILE A 96 -2.53 14.22 -35.27
C ILE A 96 -3.09 15.22 -36.30
N ILE A 97 -4.25 15.80 -36.00
CA ILE A 97 -4.81 16.91 -36.76
C ILE A 97 -4.08 18.16 -36.25
N GLU A 98 -2.84 18.33 -36.66
CA GLU A 98 -2.14 19.62 -36.59
C GLU A 98 -2.64 20.45 -37.78
N HIS A 99 -3.06 21.68 -37.47
CA HIS A 99 -3.36 22.73 -38.44
C HIS A 99 -2.07 23.35 -38.95
#